data_AF-A0A0V0GTM5-F1
#
_entry.id   AF-A0A0V0GTM5-F1
#
_cell.length_a   1.000
_cell.length_b   1.000
_cell.length_c   1.000
_cell.angle_alpha   90.00
_cell.angle_beta   90.00
_cell.angle_gamma   90.00
#
_symmetry.space_group_name_H-M   'P 1'
#
loop_
_entity.id
_entity.type
_entity.pdbx_description
1 polymer ?
#
loop_
_entity_poly.entity_id
_entity_poly.type
_entity_poly.pdbx_seq_one_letter_code
_entity_poly.pdbx_strand_id
1 'polypeptide(L)'
;MIHSQGPYGENLAAAFPDLNAADAVKMWVDEKQWYDSNSNTCALGEVCGHYTQVAWSNSIRVGCAKVQCNNGWYFITCNYDPPGNYIGQRPYDDPPGDFIP
;
A
#
# COMPACT_ATOMS: atom_id res chain seq x y z
N MET A 1 -0.53 -11.84 8.05
CA MET A 1 0.70 -11.04 8.24
C MET A 1 0.46 -10.12 9.42
N ILE A 2 1.49 -9.78 10.20
CA ILE A 2 1.36 -8.92 11.38
C ILE A 2 2.28 -7.71 11.17
N HIS A 3 1.74 -6.51 11.40
CA HIS A 3 2.52 -5.28 11.29
C HIS A 3 3.54 -5.13 12.41
N SER A 4 4.64 -4.43 12.13
CA SER A 4 5.73 -4.23 13.09
C SER A 4 5.37 -3.33 14.29
N GLN A 5 4.27 -2.55 14.18
CA GLN A 5 3.91 -1.49 15.13
C GLN A 5 4.99 -0.40 15.30
N GLY A 6 5.87 -0.25 14.30
CA GLY A 6 6.88 0.80 14.26
C GLY A 6 6.30 2.19 13.95
N PRO A 7 7.15 3.23 13.95
CA PRO A 7 6.71 4.62 13.71
C PRO A 7 6.42 4.94 12.24
N TYR A 8 6.59 3.99 11.32
CA TYR A 8 6.46 4.16 9.88
C TYR A 8 5.16 3.53 9.36
N GLY A 9 4.69 3.99 8.21
CA GLY A 9 3.68 3.27 7.45
C GLY A 9 4.26 1.94 6.98
N GLU A 10 3.43 0.94 6.71
CA GLU A 10 3.92 -0.39 6.35
C GLU A 10 2.96 -1.14 5.44
N ASN A 11 3.49 -1.65 4.33
CA ASN A 11 2.80 -2.61 3.47
C ASN A 11 3.55 -3.93 3.45
N LEU A 12 2.81 -5.03 3.54
CA LEU A 12 3.34 -6.39 3.59
C LEU A 12 2.76 -7.22 2.45
N ALA A 13 3.58 -8.08 1.86
CA ALA A 13 3.15 -9.03 0.83
C ALA A 13 3.90 -10.36 1.00
N ALA A 14 3.24 -11.47 0.67
CA ALA A 14 3.87 -12.77 0.63
C ALA A 14 3.32 -13.60 -0.53
N ALA A 15 4.19 -14.31 -1.25
CA ALA A 15 3.77 -15.25 -2.29
C ALA A 15 4.75 -16.42 -2.47
N PHE A 16 4.29 -17.43 -3.19
CA PHE A 16 5.04 -18.62 -3.61
C PHE A 16 4.66 -18.93 -5.08
N PRO A 17 5.59 -19.39 -5.94
CA PRO A 17 6.98 -19.76 -5.67
C PRO A 17 7.97 -18.59 -5.73
N ASP A 18 7.56 -17.42 -6.19
CA ASP A 18 8.38 -16.19 -6.18
C ASP A 18 7.48 -14.97 -5.93
N LEU A 19 8.10 -13.89 -5.47
CA LEU A 19 7.51 -12.55 -5.37
C LEU A 19 8.62 -11.53 -5.58
N ASN A 20 8.61 -10.79 -6.70
CA ASN A 20 9.51 -9.64 -6.86
C ASN A 20 8.85 -8.35 -6.34
N ALA A 21 9.66 -7.30 -6.19
CA ALA A 21 9.19 -6.03 -5.65
C ALA A 21 8.12 -5.35 -6.52
N ALA A 22 8.22 -5.45 -7.85
CA ALA A 22 7.24 -4.86 -8.75
C ALA A 22 5.88 -5.55 -8.62
N ASP A 23 5.86 -6.88 -8.52
CA ASP A 23 4.63 -7.65 -8.32
C ASP A 23 3.98 -7.36 -6.96
N ALA A 24 4.78 -7.23 -5.89
CA ALA A 24 4.25 -6.85 -4.57
C ALA A 24 3.62 -5.45 -4.60
N VAL A 25 4.29 -4.46 -5.21
CA VAL A 25 3.73 -3.11 -5.38
C VAL A 25 2.48 -3.16 -6.26
N LYS A 26 2.47 -3.97 -7.31
CA LYS A 26 1.30 -4.14 -8.17
C LYS A 26 0.10 -4.69 -7.39
N MET A 27 0.30 -5.71 -6.55
CA MET A 27 -0.78 -6.25 -5.70
C MET A 27 -1.40 -5.17 -4.80
N TRP A 28 -0.56 -4.30 -4.21
CA TRP A 28 -1.04 -3.19 -3.39
C TRP A 28 -1.75 -2.12 -4.22
N VAL A 29 -1.25 -1.80 -5.42
CA VAL A 29 -1.87 -0.80 -6.31
C VAL A 29 -3.18 -1.30 -6.93
N ASP A 30 -3.31 -2.60 -7.18
CA ASP A 30 -4.51 -3.21 -7.76
C ASP A 30 -5.74 -3.06 -6.84
N GLU A 31 -5.55 -2.78 -5.54
CA GLU A 31 -6.62 -2.40 -4.61
C GLU A 31 -7.31 -1.09 -5.00
N LYS A 32 -6.70 -0.26 -5.86
CA LYS A 32 -7.30 0.97 -6.40
C LYS A 32 -8.70 0.74 -6.96
N GLN A 33 -8.96 -0.42 -7.57
CA GLN A 33 -10.26 -0.74 -8.16
C GLN A 33 -11.40 -0.76 -7.12
N TRP A 34 -11.08 -0.94 -5.84
CA TRP A 34 -12.02 -0.99 -4.73
C TRP A 34 -12.11 0.32 -3.96
N TYR A 35 -11.23 1.28 -4.24
CA TYR A 35 -11.18 2.55 -3.54
C TYR A 35 -11.94 3.64 -4.31
N ASP A 36 -12.95 4.23 -3.68
CA ASP A 36 -13.67 5.39 -4.20
C ASP A 36 -13.04 6.68 -3.65
N SER A 37 -12.33 7.40 -4.52
CA SER A 37 -11.68 8.68 -4.17
C SER A 37 -12.69 9.81 -3.88
N ASN A 38 -13.91 9.74 -4.41
CA ASN A 38 -14.91 10.79 -4.19
C ASN A 38 -15.45 10.71 -2.76
N SER A 39 -15.79 9.51 -2.31
CA SER A 39 -16.30 9.27 -0.95
C SER A 39 -15.21 9.01 0.09
N ASN A 40 -13.96 8.78 -0.34
CA ASN A 40 -12.86 8.30 0.52
C ASN A 40 -13.23 7.00 1.24
N THR A 41 -13.81 6.05 0.51
CA THR A 41 -14.24 4.77 1.08
C THR A 41 -13.67 3.60 0.30
N CYS A 42 -13.55 2.46 0.99
CA CYS A 42 -13.23 1.17 0.38
C CYS A 42 -14.52 0.38 0.19
N ALA A 43 -14.62 -0.35 -0.92
CA ALA A 43 -15.74 -1.24 -1.19
C ALA A 43 -15.94 -2.25 -0.05
N LEU A 44 -17.21 -2.59 0.21
CA LEU A 44 -17.57 -3.46 1.33
C LEU A 44 -16.94 -4.86 1.16
N GLY A 45 -16.14 -5.26 2.14
CA GLY A 45 -15.46 -6.56 2.15
C GLY A 45 -14.11 -6.57 1.44
N GLU A 46 -13.70 -5.45 0.83
CA GLU A 46 -12.42 -5.31 0.14
C GLU A 46 -11.36 -4.65 1.03
N VAL A 47 -10.10 -4.71 0.56
CA VAL A 47 -8.96 -4.06 1.19
C VAL A 47 -8.45 -2.96 0.27
N CYS A 48 -8.24 -1.77 0.82
CA CYS A 48 -7.69 -0.60 0.10
C CYS A 48 -6.49 0.04 0.80
N GLY A 49 -6.15 -0.45 2.00
CA GLY A 49 -5.16 0.18 2.87
C GLY A 49 -3.75 0.18 2.26
N HIS A 50 -3.42 -0.84 1.46
CA HIS A 50 -2.12 -0.88 0.82
C HIS A 50 -2.05 0.13 -0.32
N TYR A 51 -3.11 0.24 -1.14
CA TYR A 51 -3.21 1.26 -2.18
C TYR A 51 -3.11 2.66 -1.60
N THR A 52 -3.90 2.97 -0.57
CA THR A 52 -3.91 4.31 0.02
C THR A 52 -2.55 4.66 0.62
N GLN A 53 -1.82 3.71 1.19
CA GLN A 53 -0.45 3.95 1.67
C GLN A 53 0.54 4.16 0.51
N VAL A 54 0.44 3.39 -0.58
CA VAL A 54 1.29 3.60 -1.77
C VAL A 54 1.07 4.98 -2.38
N ALA A 55 -0.19 5.42 -2.44
CA ALA A 55 -0.57 6.68 -3.05
C ALA A 55 -0.53 7.88 -2.08
N TRP A 56 -0.07 7.68 -0.84
CA TRP A 56 -0.12 8.72 0.19
C TRP A 56 0.84 9.88 -0.12
N SER A 57 0.29 11.05 -0.44
CA SER A 57 1.03 12.23 -0.91
C SER A 57 2.10 12.71 0.06
N ASN A 58 1.84 12.55 1.36
CA ASN A 58 2.75 12.95 2.43
C ASN A 58 3.85 11.91 2.74
N SER A 59 3.78 10.69 2.19
CA SER A 59 4.81 9.65 2.40
C SER A 59 5.96 9.82 1.40
N ILE A 60 6.91 10.70 1.73
CA ILE A 60 7.98 11.13 0.81
C ILE A 60 9.21 10.20 0.77
N ARG A 61 9.31 9.25 1.70
CA ARG A 61 10.41 8.29 1.79
C ARG A 61 9.84 6.88 1.87
N VAL A 62 10.50 5.96 1.16
CA VAL A 62 10.16 4.54 1.16
C VAL A 62 11.42 3.68 1.25
N GLY A 63 11.37 2.62 2.04
CA GLY A 63 12.40 1.60 2.12
C GLY A 63 11.77 0.21 2.13
N CYS A 64 12.31 -0.73 1.36
CA CYS A 64 11.74 -2.07 1.23
C CYS A 64 12.78 -3.17 1.42
N ALA A 65 12.32 -4.35 1.83
CA ALA A 65 13.12 -5.55 1.93
C ALA A 65 12.37 -6.78 1.38
N LYS A 66 13.12 -7.71 0.77
CA LYS A 66 12.65 -9.02 0.33
C LYS A 66 13.43 -10.10 1.07
N VAL A 67 12.74 -11.13 1.54
CA VAL A 67 13.37 -12.33 2.15
C VAL A 67 12.68 -13.59 1.65
N GLN A 68 13.45 -14.67 1.45
CA GLN A 68 12.90 -16.00 1.30
C GLN A 68 12.82 -16.67 2.68
N CYS A 69 11.63 -17.07 3.08
CA CYS A 69 11.37 -17.79 4.32
C CYS A 69 11.79 -19.27 4.20
N ASN A 70 12.05 -19.93 5.33
CA ASN A 70 12.48 -21.35 5.36
C ASN A 70 11.47 -22.32 4.74
N ASN A 71 10.19 -21.92 4.62
CA ASN A 71 9.13 -22.69 3.98
C ASN A 71 9.04 -22.44 2.45
N GLY A 72 10.01 -21.74 1.86
CA GLY A 72 10.08 -21.44 0.43
C GLY A 72 9.26 -20.22 -0.03
N TRP A 73 8.42 -19.65 0.84
CA TRP A 73 7.67 -18.43 0.53
C TRP A 73 8.58 -17.21 0.49
N TYR A 74 8.24 -16.25 -0.35
CA TYR A 74 8.88 -14.93 -0.35
C TYR A 74 8.00 -13.92 0.39
N PHE A 75 8.64 -13.11 1.22
CA PHE A 75 8.01 -12.03 1.96
C PHE A 75 8.65 -10.69 1.58
N ILE A 76 7.82 -9.70 1.31
CA ILE A 76 8.23 -8.32 1.02
C ILE A 76 7.55 -7.38 2.01
N THR A 77 8.34 -6.46 2.55
CA THR A 77 7.86 -5.35 3.37
C THR A 77 8.36 -4.04 2.77
N CYS A 78 7.52 -3.00 2.80
CA CYS A 78 7.89 -1.63 2.50
C CYS A 78 7.42 -0.72 3.64
N ASN A 79 8.32 0.13 4.14
CA ASN A 79 8.02 1.15 5.13
C ASN A 79 7.98 2.55 4.52
N TYR A 80 7.06 3.38 5.00
CA TYR A 80 6.75 4.71 4.46
C TYR A 80 6.91 5.79 5.52
N ASP A 81 7.56 6.90 5.17
CA ASP A 81 7.85 7.99 6.10
C ASP A 81 7.65 9.39 5.47
N PRO A 82 6.80 10.26 6.03
CA PRO A 82 5.81 10.01 7.10
C PRO A 82 4.83 8.85 6.83
N PRO A 83 4.27 8.20 7.88
CA PRO A 83 3.21 7.20 7.72
C PRO A 83 1.95 7.78 7.07
N GLY A 84 1.23 6.94 6.33
CA GLY A 84 -0.06 7.29 5.74
C GLY A 84 -1.25 6.71 6.49
N ASN A 85 -2.39 6.63 5.81
CA ASN A 85 -3.63 5.99 6.28
C ASN A 85 -4.20 6.57 7.59
N TYR A 86 -4.04 7.88 7.80
CA TYR A 86 -4.69 8.57 8.92
C TYR A 86 -6.22 8.57 8.75
N ILE A 87 -6.93 8.19 9.82
CA ILE A 87 -8.40 8.11 9.82
C ILE A 87 -8.99 9.47 9.45
N GLY A 88 -9.90 9.46 8.46
CA GLY A 88 -10.58 10.66 7.97
C GLY A 88 -9.79 11.48 6.95
N GLN A 89 -8.52 11.12 6.66
CA GLN A 89 -7.72 11.77 5.63
C GLN A 89 -7.74 10.97 4.32
N ARG A 90 -7.46 11.66 3.20
CA ARG A 90 -7.36 11.07 1.87
C ARG A 90 -5.87 10.87 1.52
N PRO A 91 -5.53 9.89 0.67
CA PRO A 91 -4.18 9.70 0.20
C PRO A 91 -3.67 10.86 -0.65
N TYR A 92 -4.55 11.59 -1.35
CA TYR A 92 -4.19 12.73 -2.20
C TYR A 92 -5.42 13.63 -2.42
N ASP A 93 -5.19 14.91 -2.73
CA ASP A 93 -6.24 15.94 -2.77
C ASP A 93 -7.11 15.90 -4.04
N ASP A 94 -6.61 15.34 -5.16
CA ASP A 94 -7.31 15.31 -6.44
C ASP A 94 -7.63 13.88 -6.93
N PRO A 95 -8.88 13.56 -7.34
CA PRO A 95 -9.14 12.32 -8.05
C PRO A 95 -8.31 12.30 -9.35
N PRO A 96 -7.64 11.19 -9.71
CA PRO A 96 -6.89 11.10 -10.94
C PRO A 96 -7.87 11.13 -12.13
N GLY A 97 -8.14 12.34 -12.62
CA GLY A 97 -9.15 12.64 -13.65
C GLY A 97 -9.37 14.13 -13.88
N ASP A 98 -9.22 14.98 -12.85
CA ASP A 98 -9.41 16.44 -12.96
C ASP A 98 -8.08 17.21 -13.10
N PHE A 99 -7.21 16.74 -13.99
CA PHE A 99 -6.20 17.64 -14.56
C PHE A 99 -6.92 18.66 -15.46
N ILE A 100 -7.43 19.74 -14.85
CA ILE A 100 -7.89 20.93 -15.57
C ILE A 100 -6.64 21.53 -16.26
N PRO A 101 -6.65 21.75 -17.59
CA PRO A 101 -5.52 22.34 -18.32
C PRO A 101 -5.22 23.79 -17.91
#